data_AF-A0A5D0NAK1-F1
#
_entry.id   AF-A0A5D0NAK1-F1
#
_cell.length_a   1.000
_cell.length_b   1.000
_cell.length_c   1.000
_cell.angle_alpha   90.00
_cell.angle_beta   90.00
_cell.angle_gamma   90.00
#
_symmetry.space_group_name_H-M   'P 1'
#
loop_
_entity.id
_entity.type
_entity.pdbx_description
1 polymer ?
#
loop_
_entity_poly.entity_id
_entity_poly.type
_entity_poly.pdbx_seq_one_letter_code
_entity_poly.pdbx_strand_id
1 'polypeptide(L)'
;MAPPPFSKYSPDAPDGGGAPGAAPAFGAGPGDDPGYLASLRGRTELGRVRLLMLALAAAPVLILAITPLIVVGGPDDPAPWLFAPLVAAAATAALAGPRTPRPMAPEDDPRRAAATALPLFRQAVLTRFALAEAVIVLGMPLSLAGNSELVFAAGFVLGYPLLLWLALPTRGGVERLRRRLESRGAESHLWAALLAEPAPHGAVPRDTVPRDTAD
;
A
#
# COMPACT_ATOMS: atom_id res chain seq x y z
N MET A 1 0.02 45.18 -33.55
CA MET A 1 -0.92 44.48 -32.66
C MET A 1 -0.10 43.79 -31.58
N ALA A 2 -0.15 44.30 -30.35
CA ALA A 2 0.50 43.67 -29.20
C ALA A 2 -0.43 42.61 -28.60
N PRO A 3 0.07 41.47 -28.09
CA PRO A 3 -0.75 40.50 -27.38
C PRO A 3 -1.25 41.08 -26.04
N PRO A 4 -2.45 40.70 -25.57
CA PRO A 4 -2.99 41.21 -24.31
C PRO A 4 -2.19 40.67 -23.09
N PRO A 5 -2.00 41.47 -22.03
CA PRO A 5 -1.39 40.99 -20.79
C PRO A 5 -2.41 40.11 -20.05
N PHE A 6 -2.24 38.79 -20.14
CA PHE A 6 -2.96 37.89 -19.23
C PHE A 6 -2.43 38.11 -17.82
N SER A 7 -3.29 38.68 -16.98
CA SER A 7 -3.16 38.72 -15.53
C SER A 7 -2.89 37.31 -15.03
N LYS A 8 -1.67 37.07 -14.54
CA LYS A 8 -1.32 35.82 -13.84
C LYS A 8 -2.20 35.76 -12.60
N TYR A 9 -3.18 34.86 -12.62
CA TYR A 9 -3.84 34.39 -11.41
C TYR A 9 -2.77 33.64 -10.59
N SER A 10 -2.04 34.39 -9.77
CA SER A 10 -1.22 33.84 -8.69
C SER A 10 -2.18 33.71 -7.51
N PRO A 11 -2.65 32.49 -7.17
CA PRO A 11 -3.38 32.36 -5.92
C PRO A 11 -2.41 32.72 -4.80
N ASP A 12 -2.71 33.80 -4.09
CA ASP A 12 -2.07 34.13 -2.83
C ASP A 12 -2.16 32.90 -1.92
N ALA A 13 -1.01 32.41 -1.50
CA ALA A 13 -0.94 31.35 -0.51
C ALA A 13 -1.59 31.88 0.78
N PRO A 14 -2.48 31.11 1.44
CA PRO A 14 -2.96 31.51 2.75
C PRO A 14 -1.77 31.53 3.72
N ASP A 15 -1.35 32.74 4.08
CA ASP A 15 -0.55 32.99 5.26
C ASP A 15 -1.31 32.48 6.49
N GLY A 16 -0.63 31.65 7.28
CA GLY A 16 -1.05 31.37 8.66
C GLY A 16 -1.18 29.90 9.02
N GLY A 17 -0.12 29.37 9.63
CA GLY A 17 -0.30 28.39 10.71
C GLY A 17 -0.43 26.92 10.31
N GLY A 18 0.20 26.47 9.22
CA GLY A 18 0.46 25.05 9.03
C GLY A 18 1.41 24.57 10.13
N ALA A 19 0.87 23.89 11.15
CA ALA A 19 1.67 23.20 12.16
C ALA A 19 2.80 22.42 11.45
N PRO A 20 4.06 22.52 11.91
CA PRO A 20 5.14 21.76 11.31
C PRO A 20 4.74 20.28 11.39
N GLY A 21 4.52 19.65 10.23
CA GLY A 21 4.26 18.22 10.17
C GLY A 21 5.32 17.54 11.02
N ALA A 22 4.89 16.83 12.06
CA ALA A 22 5.78 16.38 13.12
C ALA A 22 6.96 15.63 12.50
N ALA A 23 8.18 16.16 12.69
CA ALA A 23 9.38 15.58 12.13
C ALA A 23 9.50 14.12 12.63
N PRO A 24 9.97 13.17 11.79
CA PRO A 24 10.09 11.78 12.18
C PRO A 24 10.92 11.66 13.45
N ALA A 25 10.35 11.02 14.48
CA ALA A 25 11.02 10.77 15.74
C ALA A 25 12.02 9.62 15.55
N PHE A 26 13.25 9.95 15.18
CA PHE A 26 14.33 8.97 15.01
C PHE A 26 14.58 8.24 16.34
N GLY A 27 14.57 6.89 16.29
CA GLY A 27 14.58 6.03 17.47
C GLY A 27 13.23 5.36 17.77
N ALA A 28 12.15 5.80 17.13
CA ALA A 28 10.87 5.11 17.24
C ALA A 28 10.96 3.69 16.67
N GLY A 29 10.39 2.73 17.41
CA GLY A 29 10.44 1.32 17.11
C GLY A 29 9.05 0.68 17.10
N PRO A 30 8.98 -0.66 16.97
CA PRO A 30 7.70 -1.37 16.99
C PRO A 30 6.95 -1.18 18.31
N GLY A 31 7.65 -0.89 19.41
CA GLY A 31 7.06 -0.59 20.73
C GLY A 31 6.10 0.60 20.72
N ASP A 32 6.31 1.54 19.81
CA ASP A 32 5.57 2.79 19.72
C ASP A 32 4.32 2.69 18.83
N ASP A 33 4.02 1.51 18.29
CA ASP A 33 2.77 1.27 17.55
C ASP A 33 1.57 1.34 18.53
N PRO A 34 0.64 2.31 18.37
CA PRO A 34 -0.53 2.45 19.25
C PRO A 34 -1.52 1.27 19.09
N GLY A 35 -1.28 0.37 18.14
CA GLY A 35 -2.13 -0.76 17.82
C GLY A 35 -2.99 -0.49 16.59
N TYR A 36 -3.50 -1.55 15.98
CA TYR A 36 -4.17 -1.45 14.67
C TYR A 36 -5.38 -0.52 14.72
N LEU A 37 -6.33 -0.73 15.64
CA LEU A 37 -7.53 0.09 15.75
C LEU A 37 -7.25 1.53 16.19
N ALA A 38 -6.31 1.75 17.11
CA ALA A 38 -5.95 3.07 17.56
C ALA A 38 -5.28 3.88 16.44
N SER A 39 -4.43 3.24 15.64
CA SER A 39 -3.76 3.88 14.50
C SER A 39 -4.73 4.35 13.42
N LEU A 40 -5.89 3.68 13.24
CA LEU A 40 -6.91 4.11 12.28
C LEU A 40 -7.55 5.46 12.63
N ARG A 41 -7.52 5.85 13.91
CA ARG A 41 -8.01 7.14 14.39
C ARG A 41 -6.91 8.21 14.45
N GLY A 42 -5.66 7.79 14.32
CA GLY A 42 -4.49 8.67 14.38
C GLY A 42 -4.24 9.39 13.06
N ARG A 43 -3.54 10.51 13.15
CA ARG A 43 -3.06 11.29 12.00
C ARG A 43 -1.70 10.79 11.49
N THR A 44 -1.37 9.51 11.66
CA THR A 44 -0.07 8.97 11.25
C THR A 44 -0.11 8.37 9.84
N GLU A 45 1.05 8.31 9.19
CA GLU A 45 1.18 7.63 7.90
C GLU A 45 0.81 6.15 7.96
N LEU A 46 1.14 5.48 9.08
CA LEU A 46 0.74 4.09 9.34
C LEU A 46 -0.79 3.93 9.39
N GLY A 47 -1.47 4.85 10.08
CA GLY A 47 -2.93 4.88 10.17
C GLY A 47 -3.58 5.03 8.79
N ARG A 48 -3.06 5.97 7.98
CA ARG A 48 -3.52 6.19 6.60
C ARG A 48 -3.37 4.96 5.73
N VAL A 49 -2.20 4.30 5.76
CA VAL A 49 -1.96 3.08 4.97
C VAL A 49 -2.85 1.94 5.47
N ARG A 50 -3.00 1.75 6.79
CA ARG A 50 -3.92 0.74 7.36
C ARG A 50 -5.36 0.96 6.91
N LEU A 51 -5.85 2.20 6.96
CA LEU A 51 -7.20 2.55 6.53
C LEU A 51 -7.42 2.29 5.03
N LEU A 52 -6.46 2.72 4.19
CA LEU A 52 -6.50 2.45 2.75
C LEU A 52 -6.55 0.94 2.48
N MET A 53 -5.69 0.17 3.13
CA MET A 53 -5.65 -1.29 2.96
C MET A 53 -6.91 -1.99 3.46
N LEU A 54 -7.53 -1.49 4.53
CA LEU A 54 -8.80 -1.99 5.02
C LEU A 54 -9.94 -1.72 4.03
N ALA A 55 -9.98 -0.51 3.47
CA ALA A 55 -10.95 -0.14 2.44
C ALA A 55 -10.79 -1.00 1.18
N LEU A 56 -9.55 -1.21 0.73
CA LEU A 56 -9.25 -2.10 -0.39
C LEU A 56 -9.62 -3.56 -0.10
N ALA A 57 -9.39 -4.05 1.12
CA ALA A 57 -9.76 -5.41 1.52
C ALA A 57 -11.29 -5.63 1.58
N ALA A 58 -12.09 -4.57 1.68
CA ALA A 58 -13.55 -4.66 1.64
C ALA A 58 -14.09 -4.91 0.23
N ALA A 59 -13.40 -4.44 -0.81
CA ALA A 59 -13.87 -4.55 -2.19
C ALA A 59 -14.09 -6.02 -2.64
N PRO A 60 -13.15 -6.96 -2.42
CA PRO A 60 -13.38 -8.38 -2.74
C PRO A 60 -14.60 -9.00 -2.03
N VAL A 61 -14.91 -8.56 -0.80
CA VAL A 61 -16.07 -9.05 -0.04
C VAL A 61 -17.37 -8.56 -0.69
N LEU A 62 -17.40 -7.30 -1.11
CA LEU A 62 -18.54 -6.75 -1.85
C LEU A 62 -18.71 -7.46 -3.20
N ILE A 63 -17.61 -7.74 -3.91
CA ILE A 63 -17.64 -8.49 -5.17
C ILE A 63 -18.22 -9.90 -4.93
N LEU A 64 -17.78 -10.60 -3.89
CA LEU A 64 -18.35 -11.90 -3.51
C LEU A 64 -19.85 -11.80 -3.25
N ALA A 65 -20.30 -10.78 -2.52
CA ALA A 65 -21.72 -10.59 -2.20
C ALA A 65 -22.60 -10.36 -3.43
N ILE A 66 -22.09 -9.69 -4.48
CA ILE A 66 -22.86 -9.44 -5.71
C ILE A 66 -22.71 -10.55 -6.76
N THR A 67 -21.74 -11.46 -6.61
CA THR A 67 -21.45 -12.51 -7.60
C THR A 67 -22.66 -13.38 -7.96
N PRO A 68 -23.52 -13.81 -7.01
CA PRO A 68 -24.72 -14.59 -7.33
C PRO A 68 -25.73 -13.88 -8.24
N LEU A 69 -25.69 -12.54 -8.30
CA LEU A 69 -26.52 -11.75 -9.21
C LEU A 69 -25.96 -11.71 -10.64
N ILE A 70 -24.66 -11.99 -10.80
CA ILE A 70 -23.92 -11.93 -12.07
C ILE A 70 -23.85 -13.33 -12.70
N VAL A 71 -23.55 -14.35 -11.89
CA VAL A 71 -23.38 -15.73 -12.34
C VAL A 71 -24.63 -16.51 -11.94
N VAL A 72 -25.56 -16.67 -12.88
CA VAL A 72 -26.85 -17.33 -12.63
C VAL A 72 -26.88 -18.70 -13.29
N GLY A 73 -27.28 -19.73 -12.53
CA GLY A 73 -27.77 -21.00 -13.11
C GLY A 73 -26.69 -21.98 -13.59
N GLY A 74 -25.64 -22.17 -12.81
CA GLY A 74 -24.57 -23.14 -13.10
C GLY A 74 -24.85 -24.57 -12.65
N PRO A 75 -24.14 -25.57 -13.22
CA PRO A 75 -24.06 -26.88 -12.61
C PRO A 75 -23.35 -26.79 -11.24
N ASP A 76 -23.85 -27.56 -10.27
CA ASP A 76 -23.27 -27.67 -8.91
C ASP A 76 -21.86 -28.30 -8.92
N ASP A 77 -21.45 -28.90 -10.04
CA ASP A 77 -20.15 -29.58 -10.22
C ASP A 77 -19.37 -28.98 -11.41
N PRO A 78 -18.67 -27.84 -11.21
CA PRO A 78 -17.84 -27.24 -12.24
C PRO A 78 -16.61 -28.11 -12.56
N ALA A 79 -16.19 -28.09 -13.83
CA ALA A 79 -15.08 -28.90 -14.28
C ALA A 79 -13.78 -28.61 -13.49
N PRO A 80 -13.07 -29.63 -12.95
CA PRO A 80 -11.94 -29.44 -12.04
C PRO A 80 -10.78 -28.59 -12.58
N TRP A 81 -10.60 -28.57 -13.91
CA TRP A 81 -9.55 -27.80 -14.55
C TRP A 81 -9.72 -26.28 -14.38
N LEU A 82 -10.94 -25.80 -14.08
CA LEU A 82 -11.21 -24.39 -13.79
C LEU A 82 -10.55 -23.92 -12.49
N PHE A 83 -10.26 -24.82 -11.55
CA PHE A 83 -9.60 -24.47 -10.28
C PHE A 83 -8.07 -24.45 -10.38
N ALA A 84 -7.49 -25.12 -11.38
CA ALA A 84 -6.03 -25.22 -11.51
C ALA A 84 -5.33 -23.85 -11.66
N PRO A 85 -5.83 -22.89 -12.47
CA PRO A 85 -5.25 -21.55 -12.54
C PRO A 85 -5.29 -20.80 -11.20
N LEU A 86 -6.34 -20.98 -10.40
CA LEU A 86 -6.48 -20.33 -9.10
C LEU A 86 -5.44 -20.85 -8.11
N VAL A 87 -5.23 -22.16 -8.07
CA VAL A 87 -4.19 -22.79 -7.24
C VAL A 87 -2.79 -22.32 -7.67
N ALA A 88 -2.53 -22.28 -8.97
CA ALA A 88 -1.26 -21.80 -9.52
C ALA A 88 -1.00 -20.32 -9.18
N ALA A 89 -2.01 -19.47 -9.31
CA ALA A 89 -1.94 -18.06 -8.95
C ALA A 89 -1.70 -17.87 -7.44
N ALA A 90 -2.44 -18.61 -6.60
CA ALA A 90 -2.28 -18.58 -5.14
C ALA A 90 -0.88 -19.02 -4.71
N ALA A 91 -0.35 -20.10 -5.29
CA ALA A 91 1.02 -20.56 -5.04
C ALA A 91 2.04 -19.50 -5.46
N THR A 92 1.85 -18.87 -6.63
CA THR A 92 2.71 -17.80 -7.12
C THR A 92 2.70 -16.60 -6.18
N ALA A 93 1.53 -16.16 -5.72
CA ALA A 93 1.38 -15.07 -4.77
C ALA A 93 2.03 -15.40 -3.41
N ALA A 94 1.85 -16.61 -2.89
CA ALA A 94 2.45 -17.08 -1.65
C ALA A 94 3.99 -17.14 -1.72
N LEU A 95 4.54 -17.46 -2.89
CA LEU A 95 5.99 -17.48 -3.11
C LEU A 95 6.57 -16.09 -3.38
N ALA A 96 5.91 -15.27 -4.20
CA ALA A 96 6.41 -13.96 -4.61
C ALA A 96 6.20 -12.88 -3.53
N GLY A 97 5.06 -12.92 -2.82
CA GLY A 97 4.66 -11.89 -1.85
C GLY A 97 5.67 -11.65 -0.73
N PRO A 98 6.19 -12.69 -0.04
CA PRO A 98 7.19 -12.51 1.01
C PRO A 98 8.55 -11.97 0.49
N ARG A 99 8.84 -12.11 -0.80
CA ARG A 99 10.12 -11.70 -1.40
C ARG A 99 10.18 -10.21 -1.73
N THR A 100 9.04 -9.51 -1.74
CA THR A 100 8.95 -8.05 -1.94
C THR A 100 9.00 -7.31 -0.60
N PRO A 101 9.67 -6.15 -0.49
CA PRO A 101 10.43 -5.43 -1.51
C PRO A 101 11.88 -5.94 -1.62
N ARG A 102 12.61 -5.39 -2.60
CA ARG A 102 14.06 -5.54 -2.68
C ARG A 102 14.73 -4.80 -1.50
N PRO A 103 15.88 -5.29 -1.00
CA PRO A 103 16.62 -4.59 0.03
C PRO A 103 17.04 -3.19 -0.43
N MET A 104 17.02 -2.23 0.51
CA MET A 104 17.44 -0.87 0.27
C MET A 104 18.97 -0.79 0.12
N ALA A 105 19.47 0.18 -0.63
CA ALA A 105 20.88 0.54 -0.57
C ALA A 105 21.17 1.27 0.76
N PRO A 106 22.37 1.10 1.35
CA PRO A 106 22.78 1.92 2.48
C PRO A 106 22.74 3.41 2.13
N GLU A 107 22.32 4.23 3.08
CA GLU A 107 22.24 5.69 2.99
C GLU A 107 22.74 6.26 4.31
N ASP A 108 23.63 7.26 4.24
CA ASP A 108 24.32 7.81 5.40
C ASP A 108 23.48 8.88 6.12
N ASP A 109 22.56 9.54 5.40
CA ASP A 109 21.64 10.52 5.99
C ASP A 109 20.34 9.85 6.48
N PRO A 110 20.07 9.82 7.80
CA PRO A 110 18.86 9.23 8.38
C PRO A 110 17.55 9.78 7.80
N ARG A 111 17.51 11.06 7.40
CA ARG A 111 16.32 11.70 6.83
C ARG A 111 16.07 11.21 5.41
N ARG A 112 17.12 11.07 4.59
CA ARG A 112 17.02 10.50 3.23
C ARG A 112 16.70 9.03 3.27
N ALA A 113 17.27 8.28 4.22
CA ALA A 113 16.97 6.87 4.43
C ALA A 113 15.47 6.68 4.76
N ALA A 114 14.92 7.45 5.70
CA ALA A 114 13.50 7.44 6.06
C ALA A 114 12.60 7.85 4.87
N ALA A 115 12.96 8.90 4.15
CA ALA A 115 12.23 9.37 2.97
C ALA A 115 12.21 8.34 1.83
N THR A 116 13.26 7.52 1.70
CA THR A 116 13.36 6.43 0.71
C THR A 116 12.64 5.17 1.16
N ALA A 117 12.67 4.86 2.45
CA ALA A 117 12.05 3.66 3.01
C ALA A 117 10.51 3.69 2.90
N LEU A 118 9.88 4.86 3.08
CA LEU A 118 8.42 5.01 3.04
C LEU A 118 7.79 4.65 1.67
N PRO A 119 8.24 5.19 0.51
CA PRO A 119 7.70 4.79 -0.79
C PRO A 119 7.98 3.32 -1.10
N LEU A 120 9.16 2.79 -0.74
CA LEU A 120 9.47 1.36 -0.91
C LEU A 120 8.53 0.46 -0.10
N PHE A 121 8.22 0.87 1.14
CA PHE A 121 7.23 0.19 1.98
C PHE A 121 5.84 0.22 1.36
N ARG A 122 5.37 1.40 0.93
CA ARG A 122 4.05 1.55 0.26
C ARG A 122 3.97 0.69 -0.99
N GLN A 123 5.00 0.73 -1.84
CA GLN A 123 5.08 -0.09 -3.05
C GLN A 123 5.02 -1.58 -2.71
N ALA A 124 5.72 -2.03 -1.67
CA ALA A 124 5.69 -3.42 -1.24
C ALA A 124 4.29 -3.86 -0.80
N VAL A 125 3.61 -3.05 0.02
CA VAL A 125 2.26 -3.32 0.50
C VAL A 125 1.27 -3.40 -0.67
N LEU A 126 1.32 -2.44 -1.61
CA LEU A 126 0.45 -2.44 -2.80
C LEU A 126 0.76 -3.60 -3.74
N THR A 127 2.03 -3.98 -3.90
CA THR A 127 2.40 -5.13 -4.72
C THR A 127 1.88 -6.43 -4.11
N ARG A 128 2.00 -6.58 -2.78
CA ARG A 128 1.48 -7.73 -2.04
C ARG A 128 -0.04 -7.81 -2.10
N PHE A 129 -0.72 -6.67 -2.03
CA PHE A 129 -2.15 -6.56 -2.26
C PHE A 129 -2.52 -7.04 -3.67
N ALA A 130 -1.90 -6.48 -4.71
CA ALA A 130 -2.17 -6.84 -6.10
C ALA A 130 -1.93 -8.33 -6.38
N LEU A 131 -0.89 -8.93 -5.80
CA LEU A 131 -0.62 -10.37 -5.92
C LEU A 131 -1.74 -11.23 -5.34
N ALA A 132 -2.26 -10.87 -4.16
CA ALA A 132 -3.34 -11.61 -3.53
C ALA A 132 -4.70 -11.35 -4.20
N GLU A 133 -4.98 -10.10 -4.54
CA GLU A 133 -6.20 -9.71 -5.23
C GLU A 133 -6.29 -10.33 -6.62
N ALA A 134 -5.18 -10.46 -7.36
CA ALA A 134 -5.16 -11.14 -8.65
C ALA A 134 -5.72 -12.57 -8.58
N VAL A 135 -5.49 -13.30 -7.48
CA VAL A 135 -6.05 -14.64 -7.27
C VAL A 135 -7.59 -14.58 -7.21
N ILE A 136 -8.14 -13.59 -6.51
CA ILE A 136 -9.59 -13.40 -6.36
C ILE A 136 -10.20 -12.94 -7.67
N VAL A 137 -9.61 -11.93 -8.30
CA VAL A 137 -10.10 -11.34 -9.56
C VAL A 137 -10.06 -12.38 -10.69
N LEU A 138 -9.08 -13.29 -10.71
CA LEU A 138 -9.03 -14.39 -11.66
C LEU A 138 -10.21 -15.37 -11.50
N GLY A 139 -10.80 -15.47 -10.31
CA GLY A 139 -11.98 -16.28 -10.07
C GLY A 139 -13.19 -15.87 -10.90
N MET A 140 -13.33 -14.57 -11.21
CA MET A 140 -14.48 -14.02 -11.93
C MET A 140 -14.57 -14.45 -13.41
N PRO A 141 -13.52 -14.28 -14.26
CA PRO A 141 -13.59 -14.78 -15.62
C PRO A 141 -13.72 -16.30 -15.66
N LEU A 142 -13.15 -17.04 -14.70
CA LEU A 142 -13.27 -18.49 -14.62
C LEU A 142 -14.68 -18.94 -14.21
N SER A 143 -15.33 -18.23 -13.28
CA SER A 143 -16.73 -18.50 -12.92
C SER A 143 -17.68 -18.24 -14.07
N LEU A 144 -17.42 -17.21 -14.89
CA LEU A 144 -18.20 -16.95 -16.10
C LEU A 144 -17.99 -18.05 -17.15
N ALA A 145 -16.74 -18.50 -17.35
CA ALA A 145 -16.44 -19.59 -18.29
C ALA A 145 -17.07 -20.93 -17.88
N GLY A 146 -17.10 -21.23 -16.58
CA GLY A 146 -17.73 -22.43 -16.03
C GLY A 146 -19.21 -22.30 -15.69
N ASN A 147 -19.80 -21.10 -15.87
CA ASN A 147 -21.11 -20.71 -15.39
C ASN A 147 -21.36 -21.04 -13.89
N SER A 148 -20.33 -21.09 -13.04
CA SER A 148 -20.45 -21.58 -11.66
C SER A 148 -19.85 -20.60 -10.66
N GLU A 149 -20.67 -20.15 -9.71
CA GLU A 149 -20.24 -19.26 -8.63
C GLU A 149 -19.23 -19.92 -7.67
N LEU A 150 -19.22 -21.26 -7.59
CA LEU A 150 -18.28 -22.02 -6.76
C LEU A 150 -16.82 -21.77 -7.18
N VAL A 151 -16.59 -21.52 -8.46
CA VAL A 151 -15.25 -21.18 -8.98
C VAL A 151 -14.78 -19.82 -8.46
N PHE A 152 -15.68 -18.83 -8.41
CA PHE A 152 -15.37 -17.54 -7.81
C PHE A 152 -15.17 -17.68 -6.29
N ALA A 153 -16.04 -18.42 -5.61
CA ALA A 153 -15.92 -18.69 -4.18
C ALA A 153 -14.58 -19.35 -3.85
N ALA A 154 -14.10 -20.31 -4.65
CA ALA A 154 -12.78 -20.90 -4.48
C ALA A 154 -11.65 -19.88 -4.66
N GLY A 155 -11.74 -19.01 -5.68
CA GLY A 155 -10.78 -17.91 -5.86
C GLY A 155 -10.73 -16.97 -4.65
N PHE A 156 -11.90 -16.64 -4.09
CA PHE A 156 -12.02 -15.86 -2.87
C PHE A 156 -11.43 -16.59 -1.65
N VAL A 157 -11.77 -17.86 -1.43
CA VAL A 157 -11.27 -18.67 -0.30
C VAL A 157 -9.74 -18.82 -0.34
N LEU A 158 -9.15 -18.92 -1.53
CA LEU A 158 -7.69 -18.97 -1.69
C LEU A 158 -7.04 -17.59 -1.55
N GLY A 159 -7.58 -16.58 -2.23
CA GLY A 159 -6.98 -15.26 -2.34
C GLY A 159 -7.20 -14.36 -1.11
N TYR A 160 -8.35 -14.44 -0.44
CA TYR A 160 -8.67 -13.56 0.67
C TYR A 160 -7.79 -13.79 1.91
N PRO A 161 -7.53 -15.03 2.36
CA PRO A 161 -6.55 -15.26 3.43
C PRO A 161 -5.14 -14.77 3.04
N LEU A 162 -4.75 -14.96 1.76
CA LEU A 162 -3.47 -14.43 1.25
C LEU A 162 -3.43 -12.90 1.30
N LEU A 163 -4.54 -12.22 0.97
CA LEU A 163 -4.67 -10.77 1.04
C LEU A 163 -4.50 -10.30 2.47
N LEU A 164 -5.19 -10.94 3.43
CA LEU A 164 -5.04 -10.59 4.84
C LEU A 164 -3.62 -10.83 5.35
N TRP A 165 -2.98 -11.91 4.91
CA TRP A 165 -1.64 -12.27 5.35
C TRP A 165 -0.53 -11.39 4.74
N LEU A 166 -0.62 -11.08 3.44
CA LEU A 166 0.42 -10.37 2.69
C LEU A 166 0.24 -8.84 2.74
N ALA A 167 -1.00 -8.37 2.68
CA ALA A 167 -1.31 -6.98 2.37
C ALA A 167 -1.61 -6.13 3.61
N LEU A 168 -2.15 -6.71 4.70
CA LEU A 168 -2.45 -5.92 5.90
C LEU A 168 -1.16 -5.52 6.64
N PRO A 169 -0.92 -4.22 6.84
CA PRO A 169 0.27 -3.72 7.55
C PRO A 169 0.08 -3.82 9.06
N THR A 170 0.03 -5.06 9.56
CA THR A 170 0.12 -5.38 10.99
C THR A 170 1.52 -5.10 11.52
N ARG A 171 1.68 -4.93 12.84
CA ARG A 171 2.99 -4.71 13.47
C ARG A 171 4.06 -5.72 13.02
N GLY A 172 3.69 -7.01 12.99
CA GLY A 172 4.58 -8.07 12.51
C GLY A 172 4.86 -7.99 11.01
N GLY A 173 3.88 -7.59 10.20
CA GLY A 173 4.05 -7.36 8.76
C GLY A 173 5.01 -6.20 8.44
N VAL A 174 4.86 -5.09 9.16
CA VAL A 174 5.75 -3.92 9.07
C VAL A 174 7.17 -4.30 9.47
N GLU A 175 7.32 -5.05 10.56
CA GLU A 175 8.64 -5.48 11.03
C GLU A 175 9.33 -6.45 10.06
N ARG A 176 8.58 -7.37 9.45
CA ARG A 176 9.12 -8.24 8.38
C ARG A 176 9.58 -7.43 7.18
N LEU A 177 8.83 -6.40 6.79
CA LEU A 177 9.20 -5.48 5.71
C LEU A 177 10.44 -4.66 6.04
N ARG A 178 10.53 -4.12 7.26
CA ARG A 178 11.70 -3.39 7.76
C ARG A 178 12.96 -4.26 7.67
N ARG A 179 12.95 -5.45 8.28
CA ARG A 179 14.09 -6.38 8.25
C ARG A 179 14.50 -6.76 6.82
N ARG A 180 13.55 -6.82 5.89
CA ARG A 180 13.82 -7.08 4.48
C ARG A 180 14.49 -5.90 3.78
N LEU A 181 14.05 -4.68 4.05
CA LEU A 181 14.69 -3.46 3.53
C LEU A 181 16.12 -3.33 4.06
N GLU A 182 16.31 -3.62 5.34
CA GLU A 182 17.59 -3.51 6.04
C GLU A 182 18.52 -4.72 5.82
N SER A 183 18.10 -5.74 5.04
CA SER A 183 18.84 -7.00 4.92
C SER A 183 20.22 -6.88 4.23
N ARG A 184 20.59 -5.69 3.75
CA ARG A 184 21.90 -5.35 3.19
C ARG A 184 22.70 -4.39 4.08
N GLY A 185 22.32 -4.24 5.35
CA GLY A 185 23.02 -3.39 6.31
C GLY A 185 22.63 -1.90 6.25
N ALA A 186 21.51 -1.57 5.61
CA ALA A 186 20.96 -0.22 5.62
C ALA A 186 20.09 -0.02 6.86
N GLU A 187 20.12 1.15 7.49
CA GLU A 187 19.14 1.55 8.51
C GLU A 187 18.02 2.34 7.85
N SER A 188 16.77 1.86 7.93
CA SER A 188 15.68 2.44 7.15
C SER A 188 14.87 3.50 7.90
N HIS A 189 15.02 3.59 9.24
CA HIS A 189 14.20 4.41 10.14
C HIS A 189 12.69 4.37 9.82
N LEU A 190 12.19 3.22 9.36
CA LEU A 190 10.85 3.09 8.77
C LEU A 190 9.75 3.41 9.79
N TRP A 191 9.92 3.00 11.05
CA TRP A 191 8.97 3.28 12.12
C TRP A 191 8.85 4.79 12.39
N ALA A 192 9.97 5.52 12.39
CA ALA A 192 9.96 6.98 12.53
C ALA A 192 9.17 7.66 11.39
N ALA A 193 9.33 7.19 10.15
CA ALA A 193 8.58 7.69 9.00
C ALA A 193 7.08 7.32 9.04
N LEU A 194 6.75 6.12 9.52
CA LEU A 194 5.36 5.63 9.59
C LEU A 194 4.55 6.27 10.72
N LEU A 195 5.19 6.65 11.81
CA LEU A 195 4.54 7.31 12.94
C LEU A 195 4.48 8.84 12.80
N ALA A 196 5.22 9.40 11.83
CA ALA A 196 5.10 10.81 11.47
C ALA A 196 3.73 11.14 10.87
N GLU A 197 3.36 12.42 10.94
CA GLU A 197 2.17 12.90 10.26
C GLU A 197 2.38 12.95 8.74
N PRO A 198 1.34 12.70 7.93
CA PRO A 198 1.45 12.82 6.50
C PRO A 198 1.90 14.21 6.06
N ALA A 199 2.97 14.26 5.28
CA ALA A 199 3.38 15.51 4.66
C ALA A 199 2.24 16.03 3.75
N PRO A 200 1.88 17.32 3.83
CA PRO A 200 0.91 17.91 2.93
C PRO A 200 1.36 17.69 1.48
N HIS A 201 0.45 17.19 0.63
CA HIS A 201 0.74 16.98 -0.79
C HIS A 201 1.12 18.32 -1.43
N GLY A 202 2.39 18.50 -1.80
CA GLY A 202 2.89 19.72 -2.44
C GLY A 202 4.00 20.48 -1.70
N ALA A 203 4.43 20.04 -0.51
CA ALA A 203 5.59 20.62 0.15
C ALA A 203 6.89 20.19 -0.56
N VAL A 204 7.26 20.90 -1.63
CA VAL A 204 8.60 20.82 -2.22
C VAL A 204 9.60 21.28 -1.15
N PRO A 205 10.63 20.47 -0.80
CA PRO A 205 11.69 20.91 0.11
C PRO A 205 12.34 22.18 -0.44
N ARG A 206 12.28 23.29 0.30
CA ARG A 206 12.84 24.59 -0.10
C ARG A 206 14.37 24.66 0.04
N ASP A 207 15.08 23.54 -0.16
CA ASP A 207 16.52 23.47 0.09
C ASP A 207 17.37 23.46 -1.20
N THR A 208 16.79 23.71 -2.38
CA THR A 208 17.54 23.75 -3.65
C THR A 208 17.55 25.10 -4.35
N VAL A 209 17.40 26.22 -3.62
CA VAL A 209 17.77 27.52 -4.18
C VAL A 209 19.15 27.88 -3.60
N PRO A 210 20.24 27.74 -4.37
CA PRO A 210 21.49 28.40 -4.03
C PRO A 210 21.16 29.89 -3.85
N ARG A 211 21.40 30.42 -2.66
CA ARG A 211 21.51 31.88 -2.53
C ARG A 211 22.72 32.26 -3.37
N ASP A 212 22.48 32.72 -4.59
CA ASP A 212 23.45 33.57 -5.28
C ASP A 212 23.66 34.78 -4.37
N THR A 213 24.73 34.70 -3.59
CA THR A 213 25.43 35.86 -3.06
C THR A 213 26.11 36.50 -4.26
N ALA A 214 25.41 37.44 -4.90
CA ALA A 214 26.03 38.40 -5.79
C ALA A 214 25.92 39.77 -5.12
N ASP A 215 27.10 40.29 -4.83
CA ASP A 215 27.42 41.63 -4.34
C ASP A 215 26.88 42.75 -5.25
#